data_AF-A0A5Q4F8X8-F1
#
_entry.id   AF-A0A5Q4F8X8-F1
#
_cell.length_a   1.000
_cell.length_b   1.000
_cell.length_c   1.000
_cell.angle_alpha   90.00
_cell.angle_beta   90.00
_cell.angle_gamma   90.00
#
_symmetry.space_group_name_H-M   'P 1'
#
loop_
_entity.id
_entity.type
_entity.pdbx_description
1 polymer ?
#
loop_
_entity_poly.entity_id
_entity_poly.type
_entity_poly.pdbx_seq_one_letter_code
_entity_poly.pdbx_strand_id
1 'polypeptide(L)'
;MKKQVYADANVEREATELLFRDASAYLEKNQRVIRAIVLKYSGSGLFAGGEVDDVIQHINERMLTGILNKMRSQYKPMCRLMPYFSKIVSNLCLEYAKKDLKRNVHEKKMDFSRSHFATGETMSEEVAMREIFEQLEILLNLYGSRRSRIELLFKISLRIGITEGDVLRCYPHCSKQLLNRFLLYFNDPDEHRMAPHSDMYGQLIPLINELEGTNRSADALRKSVDIKLDEIAEILNISPINAALNRETVKILLENYYSEFPKSMEIVI
;
A
#
# COMPACT_ATOMS: atom_id res chain seq x y z
N MET A 1 27.92 9.00 16.20
CA MET A 1 26.58 9.61 16.03
C MET A 1 26.62 11.06 15.52
N LYS A 2 27.35 12.01 16.13
CA LYS A 2 27.35 13.42 15.65
C LYS A 2 27.75 13.58 14.17
N LYS A 3 28.83 12.94 13.70
CA LYS A 3 29.30 13.04 12.30
C LYS A 3 28.25 12.61 11.25
N GLN A 4 27.41 11.61 11.55
CA GLN A 4 26.42 11.08 10.60
C GLN A 4 25.19 12.02 10.49
N VAL A 5 24.77 12.61 11.60
CA VAL A 5 23.70 13.63 11.61
C VAL A 5 24.11 14.90 10.86
N TYR A 6 25.39 15.30 10.92
CA TYR A 6 25.92 16.43 10.15
C TYR A 6 26.02 16.13 8.65
N ALA A 7 26.40 14.90 8.27
CA ALA A 7 26.48 14.48 6.88
C ALA A 7 25.08 14.48 6.22
N ASP A 8 24.08 13.91 6.89
CA ASP A 8 22.71 13.85 6.39
C ASP A 8 22.09 15.24 6.23
N ALA A 9 22.37 16.17 7.15
CA ALA A 9 21.88 17.55 7.07
C ALA A 9 22.47 18.34 5.89
N ASN A 10 23.75 18.11 5.56
CA ASN A 10 24.40 18.76 4.41
C ASN A 10 23.88 18.21 3.08
N VAL A 11 23.69 16.88 2.98
CA VAL A 11 23.13 16.24 1.79
C VAL A 11 21.70 16.75 1.52
N GLU A 12 20.88 16.87 2.56
CA GLU A 12 19.51 17.36 2.43
C GLU A 12 19.45 18.84 1.98
N ARG A 13 20.37 19.68 2.51
CA ARG A 13 20.49 21.08 2.08
C ARG A 13 20.91 21.20 0.63
N GLU A 14 21.95 20.46 0.23
CA GLU A 14 22.44 20.46 -1.15
C GLU A 14 21.34 19.97 -2.13
N ALA A 15 20.59 18.93 -1.76
CA ALA A 15 19.47 18.44 -2.55
C ALA A 15 18.35 19.48 -2.68
N THR A 16 18.04 20.20 -1.58
CA THR A 16 17.05 21.27 -1.57
C THR A 16 17.50 22.44 -2.45
N GLU A 17 18.72 22.92 -2.28
CA GLU A 17 19.31 23.99 -3.10
C GLU A 17 19.30 23.62 -4.58
N LEU A 18 19.65 22.37 -4.91
CA LEU A 18 19.64 21.89 -6.28
C LEU A 18 18.22 21.89 -6.87
N LEU A 19 17.19 21.45 -6.12
CA LEU A 19 15.80 21.51 -6.58
C LEU A 19 15.37 22.95 -6.93
N PHE A 20 15.71 23.93 -6.10
CA PHE A 20 15.30 25.32 -6.32
C PHE A 20 16.09 26.01 -7.43
N ARG A 21 17.40 25.75 -7.51
CA ARG A 21 18.30 26.35 -8.52
C ARG A 21 18.12 25.73 -9.90
N ASP A 22 18.09 24.40 -9.97
CA ASP A 22 18.04 23.64 -11.21
C ASP A 22 17.29 22.32 -11.00
N ALA A 23 15.97 22.38 -11.22
CA ALA A 23 15.09 21.24 -11.02
C ALA A 23 15.40 20.07 -11.99
N SER A 24 15.98 20.35 -13.17
CA SER A 24 16.36 19.33 -14.13
C SER A 24 17.59 18.57 -13.65
N ALA A 25 18.62 19.28 -13.19
CA ALA A 25 19.79 18.66 -12.58
C ALA A 25 19.43 17.89 -11.30
N TYR A 26 18.46 18.37 -10.51
CA TYR A 26 17.91 17.63 -9.38
C TYR A 26 17.27 16.31 -9.83
N LEU A 27 16.46 16.32 -10.89
CA LEU A 27 15.82 15.11 -11.43
C LEU A 27 16.85 14.11 -11.94
N GLU A 28 17.90 14.58 -12.61
CA GLU A 28 19.01 13.75 -13.11
C GLU A 28 19.76 13.07 -11.96
N LYS A 29 20.12 13.82 -10.92
CA LYS A 29 20.78 13.29 -9.71
C LYS A 29 19.95 12.17 -9.04
N ASN A 30 18.62 12.20 -9.20
CA ASN A 30 17.68 11.28 -8.58
C ASN A 30 17.17 10.15 -9.50
N GLN A 31 17.72 9.97 -10.70
CA GLN A 31 17.30 8.88 -11.61
C GLN A 31 17.44 7.49 -10.98
N ARG A 32 18.46 7.27 -10.15
CA ARG A 32 18.63 6.00 -9.43
C ARG A 32 17.48 5.71 -8.47
N VAL A 33 16.96 6.75 -7.80
CA VAL A 33 15.80 6.64 -6.90
C VAL A 33 14.54 6.29 -7.70
N ILE A 34 14.32 6.96 -8.84
CA ILE A 34 13.19 6.66 -9.73
C ILE A 34 13.25 5.21 -10.18
N ARG A 35 14.38 4.77 -10.75
CA ARG A 35 14.55 3.39 -11.22
C ARG A 35 14.34 2.37 -10.11
N ALA A 36 14.85 2.61 -8.90
CA ALA A 36 14.63 1.70 -7.77
C ALA A 36 13.15 1.57 -7.38
N ILE A 37 12.41 2.69 -7.39
CA ILE A 37 10.97 2.68 -7.11
C ILE A 37 10.21 1.96 -8.23
N VAL A 38 10.52 2.24 -9.50
CA VAL A 38 9.87 1.59 -10.65
C VAL A 38 10.13 0.08 -10.64
N LEU A 39 11.37 -0.35 -10.41
CA LEU A 39 11.71 -1.77 -10.31
C LEU A 39 10.99 -2.46 -9.15
N LYS A 40 10.84 -1.77 -8.01
CA LYS A 40 10.03 -2.28 -6.89
C LYS A 40 8.58 -2.53 -7.32
N TYR A 41 7.99 -1.58 -8.06
CA TYR A 41 6.60 -1.72 -8.54
C TYR A 41 6.45 -2.75 -9.67
N SER A 42 7.44 -2.87 -10.55
CA SER A 42 7.47 -3.93 -11.56
C SER A 42 7.60 -5.30 -10.92
N GLY A 43 8.49 -5.45 -9.93
CA GLY A 43 8.67 -6.69 -9.17
C GLY A 43 7.42 -7.10 -8.36
N SER A 44 6.56 -6.15 -8.01
CA SER A 44 5.25 -6.44 -7.42
C SER A 44 4.15 -6.70 -8.45
N GLY A 45 4.45 -6.69 -9.75
CA GLY A 45 3.47 -6.95 -10.81
C GLY A 45 2.58 -5.77 -11.18
N LEU A 46 2.92 -4.53 -10.79
CA LEU A 46 2.11 -3.35 -11.14
C LEU A 46 2.15 -3.04 -12.66
N PHE A 47 3.27 -3.41 -13.30
CA PHE A 47 3.48 -3.35 -14.75
C PHE A 47 4.57 -4.36 -15.12
N ALA A 48 4.59 -4.80 -16.38
CA ALA A 48 5.50 -5.81 -16.85
C ALA A 48 6.96 -5.34 -16.80
N GLY A 49 7.89 -6.28 -16.65
CA GLY A 49 9.33 -5.98 -16.63
C GLY A 49 9.84 -5.26 -17.88
N GLY A 50 9.20 -5.51 -19.03
CA GLY A 50 9.50 -4.82 -20.29
C GLY A 50 9.09 -3.34 -20.32
N GLU A 51 8.20 -2.91 -19.42
CA GLU A 51 7.65 -1.54 -19.38
C GLU A 51 8.44 -0.62 -18.45
N VAL A 52 9.48 -1.12 -17.79
CA VAL A 52 10.26 -0.38 -16.79
C VAL A 52 10.80 0.94 -17.35
N ASP A 53 11.39 0.92 -18.55
CA ASP A 53 11.96 2.12 -19.13
C ASP A 53 10.88 3.10 -19.62
N ASP A 54 9.72 2.59 -20.10
CA ASP A 54 8.56 3.41 -20.47
C ASP A 54 7.95 4.13 -19.26
N VAL A 55 7.85 3.43 -18.13
CA VAL A 55 7.39 4.01 -16.86
C VAL A 55 8.35 5.09 -16.38
N ILE A 56 9.67 4.84 -16.47
CA ILE A 56 10.69 5.84 -16.11
C ILE A 56 10.57 7.07 -17.02
N GLN A 57 10.43 6.87 -18.33
CA GLN A 57 10.22 7.98 -19.27
C GLN A 57 8.96 8.76 -18.93
N HIS A 58 7.85 8.09 -18.68
CA HIS A 58 6.60 8.74 -18.28
C HIS A 58 6.77 9.59 -17.03
N ILE A 59 7.44 9.05 -16.00
CA ILE A 59 7.72 9.78 -14.76
C ILE A 59 8.56 11.02 -15.08
N ASN A 60 9.62 10.89 -15.87
CA ASN A 60 10.50 12.01 -16.24
C ASN A 60 9.72 13.11 -16.97
N GLU A 61 8.89 12.75 -17.94
CA GLU A 61 8.04 13.69 -18.67
C GLU A 61 7.08 14.42 -17.71
N ARG A 62 6.40 13.70 -16.83
CA ARG A 62 5.46 14.29 -15.85
C ARG A 62 6.15 15.19 -14.84
N MET A 63 7.36 14.82 -14.42
CA MET A 63 8.19 15.60 -13.52
C MET A 63 8.56 16.94 -14.14
N LEU A 64 9.03 16.92 -15.39
CA LEU A 64 9.42 18.12 -16.15
C LEU A 64 8.23 18.99 -16.56
N THR A 65 7.07 18.38 -16.87
CA THR A 65 5.87 19.09 -17.35
C THR A 65 5.08 19.81 -16.24
N GLY A 66 5.63 19.90 -15.02
CA GLY A 66 5.14 20.83 -14.01
C GLY A 66 5.06 20.29 -12.59
N ILE A 67 5.30 19.00 -12.35
CA ILE A 67 5.34 18.47 -10.98
C ILE A 67 6.52 19.06 -10.21
N LEU A 68 7.70 19.21 -10.82
CA LEU A 68 8.84 19.88 -10.18
C LEU A 68 8.54 21.35 -9.84
N ASN A 69 7.78 22.05 -10.68
CA ASN A 69 7.34 23.42 -10.38
C ASN A 69 6.40 23.46 -9.16
N LYS A 70 5.46 22.52 -9.09
CA LYS A 70 4.56 22.37 -7.92
C LYS A 70 5.32 21.97 -6.66
N MET A 71 6.31 21.07 -6.77
CA MET A 71 7.18 20.72 -5.65
C MET A 71 7.89 21.95 -5.10
N ARG A 72 8.48 22.80 -5.96
CA ARG A 72 9.13 24.04 -5.54
C ARG A 72 8.17 24.99 -4.81
N SER A 73 6.96 25.17 -5.30
CA SER A 73 6.00 26.10 -4.69
C SER A 73 5.35 25.59 -3.41
N GLN A 74 5.26 24.26 -3.23
CA GLN A 74 4.56 23.64 -2.10
C GLN A 74 5.49 23.07 -1.03
N TYR A 75 6.79 22.94 -1.32
CA TYR A 75 7.74 22.35 -0.40
C TYR A 75 7.92 23.21 0.86
N LYS A 76 7.75 22.55 2.01
CA LYS A 76 7.99 23.16 3.33
C LYS A 76 9.37 22.73 3.82
N PRO A 77 10.28 23.67 4.18
CA PRO A 77 11.64 23.34 4.63
C PRO A 77 11.72 22.43 5.87
N MET A 78 10.61 22.29 6.62
CA MET A 78 10.53 21.39 7.78
C MET A 78 10.33 19.91 7.38
N CYS A 79 9.96 19.63 6.14
CA CYS A 79 9.77 18.27 5.63
C CYS A 79 11.05 17.79 4.93
N ARG A 80 11.39 16.51 5.07
CA ARG A 80 12.49 15.91 4.29
C ARG A 80 12.09 15.80 2.82
N LEU A 81 12.97 16.25 1.93
CA LEU A 81 12.75 16.30 0.49
C LEU A 81 12.75 14.91 -0.14
N MET A 82 13.66 14.03 0.26
CA MET A 82 13.79 12.72 -0.40
C MET A 82 12.57 11.81 -0.21
N PRO A 83 11.98 11.68 1.00
CA PRO A 83 10.73 10.94 1.19
C PRO A 83 9.56 11.57 0.43
N TYR A 84 9.52 12.90 0.35
CA TYR A 84 8.48 13.62 -0.40
C TYR A 84 8.59 13.33 -1.91
N PHE A 85 9.79 13.43 -2.47
CA PHE A 85 10.07 13.05 -3.86
C PHE A 85 9.71 11.57 -4.13
N SER A 86 10.13 10.66 -3.26
CA SER A 86 9.84 9.23 -3.40
C SER A 86 8.34 8.94 -3.42
N LYS A 87 7.56 9.67 -2.61
CA LYS A 87 6.10 9.55 -2.60
C LYS A 87 5.48 10.05 -3.91
N ILE A 88 5.99 11.14 -4.48
CA ILE A 88 5.54 11.65 -5.78
C ILE A 88 5.82 10.64 -6.89
N VAL A 89 7.04 10.11 -6.96
CA VAL A 89 7.42 9.08 -7.94
C VAL A 89 6.54 7.84 -7.82
N SER A 90 6.28 7.39 -6.59
CA SER A 90 5.38 6.26 -6.32
C SER A 90 3.96 6.53 -6.84
N ASN A 91 3.44 7.74 -6.60
CA ASN A 91 2.12 8.12 -7.09
C ASN A 91 2.09 8.21 -8.64
N LEU A 92 3.20 8.55 -9.28
CA LEU A 92 3.31 8.56 -10.75
C LEU A 92 3.39 7.15 -11.34
N CYS A 93 4.03 6.19 -10.66
CA CYS A 93 3.95 4.78 -11.04
C CYS A 93 2.49 4.30 -11.04
N LEU A 94 1.73 4.69 -10.01
CA LEU A 94 0.30 4.41 -9.94
C LEU A 94 -0.50 5.16 -11.01
N GLU A 95 -0.14 6.40 -11.37
CA GLU A 95 -0.77 7.14 -12.47
C GLU A 95 -0.52 6.46 -13.82
N TYR A 96 0.70 5.98 -14.07
CA TYR A 96 1.08 5.27 -15.29
C TYR A 96 0.29 3.98 -15.44
N ALA A 97 0.27 3.14 -14.39
CA ALA A 97 -0.51 1.91 -14.39
C ALA A 97 -2.00 2.18 -14.67
N LYS A 98 -2.55 3.29 -14.16
CA LYS A 98 -3.93 3.74 -14.47
C LYS A 98 -4.13 4.15 -15.92
N LYS A 99 -3.12 4.68 -16.61
CA LYS A 99 -3.20 5.15 -18.01
C LYS A 99 -3.03 4.01 -19.00
N ASP A 100 -2.08 3.12 -18.76
CA ASP A 100 -1.83 1.99 -19.64
C ASP A 100 -3.03 1.03 -19.67
N LEU A 101 -3.64 0.78 -18.51
CA LEU A 101 -4.95 0.10 -18.42
C LEU A 101 -6.04 0.76 -19.29
N LYS A 102 -6.15 2.09 -19.28
CA LYS A 102 -7.15 2.79 -20.10
C LYS A 102 -6.88 2.68 -21.59
N ARG A 103 -5.60 2.64 -22.00
CA ARG A 103 -5.19 2.49 -23.39
C ARG A 103 -5.47 1.08 -23.91
N ASN A 104 -5.13 0.07 -23.11
CA ASN A 104 -5.45 -1.34 -23.39
C ASN A 104 -6.98 -1.60 -23.47
N VAL A 105 -7.80 -0.85 -22.73
CA VAL A 105 -9.28 -0.91 -22.86
C VAL A 105 -9.76 -0.34 -24.20
N HIS A 106 -9.08 0.66 -24.77
CA HIS A 106 -9.44 1.24 -26.07
C HIS A 106 -8.98 0.36 -27.25
N GLU A 107 -7.78 -0.23 -27.15
CA GLU A 107 -7.30 -1.19 -28.15
C GLU A 107 -8.12 -2.49 -28.12
N LYS A 108 -8.46 -3.01 -26.93
CA LYS A 108 -9.41 -4.13 -26.82
C LYS A 108 -10.80 -3.78 -27.35
N LYS A 109 -11.30 -2.54 -27.21
CA LYS A 109 -12.59 -2.13 -27.80
C LYS A 109 -12.58 -2.11 -29.33
N MET A 110 -11.44 -1.86 -29.98
CA MET A 110 -11.34 -1.92 -31.43
C MET A 110 -11.27 -3.38 -31.94
N ASP A 111 -10.63 -4.29 -31.21
CA ASP A 111 -10.65 -5.72 -31.54
C ASP A 111 -11.98 -6.41 -31.20
N PHE A 112 -12.71 -5.92 -30.19
CA PHE A 112 -14.06 -6.40 -29.84
C PHE A 112 -15.12 -6.19 -30.93
N SER A 113 -14.86 -5.32 -31.91
CA SER A 113 -15.77 -5.14 -33.06
C SER A 113 -15.54 -6.16 -34.18
N ARG A 114 -14.48 -6.99 -34.10
CA ARG A 114 -14.15 -8.01 -35.10
C ARG A 114 -14.19 -9.44 -34.60
N SER A 115 -14.06 -9.69 -33.30
CA SER A 115 -14.31 -11.02 -32.73
C SER A 115 -15.75 -11.12 -32.25
N HIS A 116 -16.67 -11.43 -33.17
CA HIS A 116 -17.97 -11.96 -32.77
C HIS A 116 -17.74 -13.17 -31.85
N PHE A 117 -18.11 -12.96 -30.59
CA PHE A 117 -18.63 -13.92 -29.62
C PHE A 117 -19.00 -15.27 -30.25
N ALA A 118 -18.05 -16.21 -30.20
CA ALA A 118 -18.39 -17.61 -30.05
C ALA A 118 -18.32 -17.91 -28.55
N THR A 119 -19.42 -18.48 -28.05
CA THR A 119 -19.64 -19.08 -26.72
C THR A 119 -19.64 -18.13 -25.51
N GLY A 120 -20.86 -17.93 -24.99
CA GLY A 120 -21.08 -17.46 -23.62
C GLY A 120 -20.67 -18.54 -22.63
N GLU A 121 -19.41 -18.51 -22.23
CA GLU A 121 -18.94 -19.13 -21.01
C GLU A 121 -18.73 -17.99 -20.02
N THR A 122 -19.64 -17.89 -19.05
CA THR A 122 -19.37 -17.20 -17.79
C THR A 122 -18.00 -17.65 -17.29
N MET A 123 -17.02 -16.74 -17.16
CA MET A 123 -15.85 -17.02 -16.34
C MET A 123 -16.39 -17.58 -15.03
N SER A 124 -15.95 -18.79 -14.64
CA SER A 124 -16.37 -19.38 -13.38
C SER A 124 -16.12 -18.35 -12.27
N GLU A 125 -17.10 -18.12 -11.40
CA GLU A 125 -17.00 -17.16 -10.30
C GLU A 125 -15.74 -17.41 -9.46
N GLU A 126 -15.31 -18.68 -9.36
CA GLU A 126 -14.06 -19.10 -8.73
C GLU A 126 -12.80 -18.51 -9.39
N VAL A 127 -12.79 -18.41 -10.72
CA VAL A 127 -11.66 -17.85 -11.48
C VAL A 127 -11.60 -16.33 -11.26
N ALA A 128 -12.75 -15.66 -11.30
CA ALA A 128 -12.84 -14.22 -11.05
C ALA A 128 -12.44 -13.88 -9.60
N MET A 129 -12.89 -14.66 -8.61
CA MET A 129 -12.51 -14.49 -7.21
C MET A 129 -11.01 -14.74 -6.99
N ARG A 130 -10.43 -15.75 -7.66
CA ARG A 130 -8.99 -15.99 -7.59
C ARG A 130 -8.18 -14.82 -8.13
N GLU A 131 -8.57 -14.25 -9.27
CA GLU A 131 -7.93 -13.06 -9.82
C GLU A 131 -8.02 -11.88 -8.84
N ILE A 132 -9.17 -11.68 -8.18
CA ILE A 132 -9.33 -10.65 -7.14
C ILE A 132 -8.39 -10.91 -5.94
N PHE A 133 -8.24 -12.16 -5.50
CA PHE A 133 -7.33 -12.49 -4.41
C PHE A 133 -5.86 -12.30 -4.76
N GLU A 134 -5.45 -12.64 -5.99
CA GLU A 134 -4.10 -12.38 -6.48
C GLU A 134 -3.80 -10.88 -6.50
N GLN A 135 -4.78 -10.08 -6.94
CA GLN A 135 -4.65 -8.62 -6.94
C GLN A 135 -4.62 -8.05 -5.52
N LEU A 136 -5.45 -8.57 -4.61
CA LEU A 136 -5.41 -8.21 -3.20
C LEU A 136 -4.04 -8.54 -2.57
N GLU A 137 -3.47 -9.70 -2.86
CA GLU A 137 -2.14 -10.11 -2.41
C GLU A 137 -1.06 -9.14 -2.91
N ILE A 138 -1.12 -8.76 -4.19
CA ILE A 138 -0.22 -7.73 -4.76
C ILE A 138 -0.37 -6.42 -3.99
N LEU A 139 -1.59 -5.96 -3.72
CA LEU A 139 -1.85 -4.73 -2.97
C LEU A 139 -1.32 -4.80 -1.53
N LEU A 140 -1.50 -5.93 -0.85
CA LEU A 140 -0.95 -6.14 0.49
C LEU A 140 0.58 -6.10 0.47
N ASN A 141 1.22 -6.66 -0.57
CA ASN A 141 2.66 -6.59 -0.78
C ASN A 141 3.18 -5.16 -1.02
N LEU A 142 2.39 -4.26 -1.60
CA LEU A 142 2.79 -2.87 -1.79
C LEU A 142 3.03 -2.12 -0.46
N TYR A 143 2.42 -2.58 0.64
CA TYR A 143 2.68 -2.01 1.97
C TYR A 143 4.09 -2.33 2.50
N GLY A 144 4.79 -3.30 1.90
CA GLY A 144 6.18 -3.64 2.21
C GLY A 144 6.38 -3.93 3.71
N SER A 145 7.33 -3.24 4.36
CA SER A 145 7.61 -3.43 5.78
C SER A 145 6.44 -3.11 6.73
N ARG A 146 5.38 -2.45 6.23
CA ARG A 146 4.17 -2.16 7.01
C ARG A 146 3.06 -3.19 6.81
N ARG A 147 3.27 -4.19 5.94
CA ARG A 147 2.27 -5.22 5.61
C ARG A 147 1.78 -5.93 6.87
N SER A 148 2.68 -6.53 7.65
CA SER A 148 2.32 -7.27 8.88
C SER A 148 1.48 -6.44 9.85
N ARG A 149 1.83 -5.15 9.98
CA ARG A 149 1.07 -4.20 10.81
C ARG A 149 -0.34 -3.93 10.27
N ILE A 150 -0.47 -3.74 8.97
CA ILE A 150 -1.77 -3.48 8.34
C ILE A 150 -2.66 -4.72 8.39
N GLU A 151 -2.09 -5.90 8.13
CA GLU A 151 -2.82 -7.17 8.20
C GLU A 151 -3.29 -7.45 9.64
N LEU A 152 -2.45 -7.22 10.65
CA LEU A 152 -2.86 -7.32 12.05
C LEU A 152 -4.05 -6.39 12.37
N LEU A 153 -4.00 -5.14 11.90
CA LEU A 153 -5.10 -4.19 12.08
C LEU A 153 -6.36 -4.61 11.33
N PHE A 154 -6.23 -5.17 10.12
CA PHE A 154 -7.36 -5.69 9.37
C PHE A 154 -8.01 -6.85 10.12
N LYS A 155 -7.24 -7.87 10.54
CA LYS A 155 -7.78 -9.01 11.30
C LYS A 155 -8.57 -8.55 12.53
N ILE A 156 -7.98 -7.67 13.34
CA ILE A 156 -8.67 -7.14 14.52
C ILE A 156 -9.94 -6.36 14.13
N SER A 157 -9.85 -5.49 13.11
CA SER A 157 -11.02 -4.71 12.66
C SER A 157 -12.15 -5.57 12.08
N LEU A 158 -11.81 -6.71 11.50
CA LEU A 158 -12.71 -7.72 10.94
C LEU A 158 -13.13 -8.76 11.98
N ARG A 159 -12.65 -8.65 13.23
CA ARG A 159 -12.94 -9.57 14.33
C ARG A 159 -12.54 -11.01 14.00
N ILE A 160 -11.45 -11.13 13.27
CA ILE A 160 -10.75 -12.39 12.99
C ILE A 160 -9.76 -12.60 14.13
N GLY A 161 -9.80 -13.77 14.74
CA GLY A 161 -8.87 -14.16 15.80
C GLY A 161 -7.42 -14.01 15.36
N ILE A 162 -6.60 -13.37 16.20
CA ILE A 162 -5.17 -13.20 15.96
C ILE A 162 -4.37 -14.26 16.70
N THR A 163 -3.29 -14.70 16.07
CA THR A 163 -2.34 -15.65 16.65
C THR A 163 -1.11 -14.94 17.24
N GLU A 164 -0.30 -15.67 18.01
CA GLU A 164 1.00 -15.17 18.46
C GLU A 164 1.88 -14.73 17.29
N GLY A 165 1.88 -15.50 16.19
CA GLY A 165 2.63 -15.19 14.99
C GLY A 165 2.22 -13.87 14.34
N ASP A 166 0.93 -13.52 14.36
CA ASP A 166 0.45 -12.24 13.85
C ASP A 166 1.06 -11.05 14.61
N VAL A 167 1.11 -11.15 15.95
CA VAL A 167 1.66 -10.11 16.81
C VAL A 167 3.17 -10.02 16.66
N LEU A 168 3.89 -11.14 16.69
CA LEU A 168 5.35 -11.16 16.63
C LEU A 168 5.91 -10.78 15.25
N ARG A 169 5.18 -11.02 14.15
CA ARG A 169 5.54 -10.50 12.82
C ARG A 169 5.48 -8.98 12.75
N CYS A 170 4.55 -8.36 13.48
CA CYS A 170 4.44 -6.91 13.56
C CYS A 170 5.43 -6.33 14.58
N TYR A 171 5.63 -7.03 15.69
CA TYR A 171 6.43 -6.57 16.83
C TYR A 171 7.36 -7.69 17.34
N PRO A 172 8.51 -7.92 16.68
CA PRO A 172 9.41 -9.03 17.04
C PRO A 172 9.99 -8.95 18.46
N HIS A 173 10.00 -7.75 19.05
CA HIS A 173 10.48 -7.49 20.40
C HIS A 173 9.35 -7.35 21.43
N CYS A 174 8.13 -7.76 21.10
CA CYS A 174 6.99 -7.73 22.02
C CYS A 174 7.29 -8.56 23.28
N SER A 175 7.06 -7.99 24.45
CA SER A 175 7.23 -8.71 25.71
C SER A 175 6.16 -9.80 25.85
N LYS A 176 6.48 -10.92 26.53
CA LYS A 176 5.51 -12.00 26.77
C LYS A 176 4.25 -11.51 27.47
N GLN A 177 4.39 -10.56 28.40
CA GLN A 177 3.25 -9.98 29.11
C GLN A 177 2.32 -9.22 28.16
N LEU A 178 2.89 -8.42 27.25
CA LEU A 178 2.12 -7.64 26.31
C LEU A 178 1.51 -8.50 25.22
N LEU A 179 2.25 -9.52 24.74
CA LEU A 179 1.75 -10.55 23.84
C LEU A 179 0.53 -11.27 24.45
N ASN A 180 0.61 -11.69 25.72
CA ASN A 180 -0.52 -12.33 26.40
C ASN A 180 -1.73 -11.38 26.51
N ARG A 181 -1.51 -10.08 26.68
CA ARG A 181 -2.61 -9.08 26.64
C ARG A 181 -3.24 -9.00 25.25
N PHE A 182 -2.45 -9.01 24.18
CA PHE A 182 -2.98 -9.10 22.82
C PHE A 182 -3.86 -10.33 22.64
N LEU A 183 -3.34 -11.51 23.00
CA LEU A 183 -4.06 -12.77 22.81
C LEU A 183 -5.30 -12.86 23.71
N LEU A 184 -5.25 -12.33 24.93
CA LEU A 184 -6.40 -12.28 25.82
C LEU A 184 -7.57 -11.51 25.22
N TYR A 185 -7.30 -10.37 24.57
CA TYR A 185 -8.36 -9.53 24.00
C TYR A 185 -8.71 -9.88 22.55
N PHE A 186 -7.77 -10.45 21.79
CA PHE A 186 -7.85 -10.53 20.34
C PHE A 186 -7.67 -11.94 19.74
N ASN A 187 -7.56 -13.00 20.54
CA ASN A 187 -7.44 -14.37 20.01
C ASN A 187 -8.81 -14.99 19.67
N ASP A 188 -9.83 -14.81 20.52
CA ASP A 188 -11.14 -15.45 20.35
C ASP A 188 -12.10 -14.62 19.47
N PRO A 189 -12.44 -15.09 18.24
CA PRO A 189 -13.34 -14.36 17.35
C PRO A 189 -14.75 -14.13 17.94
N ASP A 190 -15.24 -15.04 18.78
CA ASP A 190 -16.61 -14.97 19.31
C ASP A 190 -16.74 -13.87 20.36
N GLU A 191 -15.71 -13.68 21.20
CA GLU A 191 -15.66 -12.56 22.14
C GLU A 191 -15.58 -11.21 21.41
N HIS A 192 -14.85 -11.12 20.28
CA HIS A 192 -14.74 -9.85 19.53
C HIS A 192 -16.02 -9.50 18.80
N ARG A 193 -16.78 -10.50 18.35
CA ARG A 193 -18.07 -10.31 17.68
C ARG A 193 -19.09 -9.64 18.59
N MET A 194 -18.98 -9.81 19.90
CA MET A 194 -19.88 -9.19 20.87
C MET A 194 -19.41 -7.81 21.34
N ALA A 195 -18.12 -7.48 21.18
CA ALA A 195 -17.58 -6.21 21.60
C ALA A 195 -18.04 -5.04 20.70
N PRO A 196 -18.42 -3.88 21.27
CA PRO A 196 -18.60 -2.64 20.50
C PRO A 196 -17.31 -2.21 19.80
N HIS A 197 -17.41 -1.61 18.62
CA HIS A 197 -16.23 -1.10 17.89
C HIS A 197 -15.41 -0.10 18.71
N SER A 198 -16.06 0.75 19.50
CA SER A 198 -15.39 1.69 20.42
C SER A 198 -14.46 0.99 21.39
N ASP A 199 -14.90 -0.16 21.90
CA ASP A 199 -14.25 -0.88 22.99
C ASP A 199 -13.07 -1.67 22.43
N MET A 200 -13.24 -2.27 21.26
CA MET A 200 -12.16 -2.95 20.53
C MET A 200 -10.96 -2.02 20.28
N TYR A 201 -11.20 -0.83 19.72
CA TYR A 201 -10.11 0.14 19.53
C TYR A 201 -9.61 0.75 20.84
N GLY A 202 -10.47 0.84 21.86
CA GLY A 202 -10.12 1.25 23.22
C GLY A 202 -9.13 0.29 23.90
N GLN A 203 -9.26 -1.01 23.66
CA GLN A 203 -8.33 -2.03 24.16
C GLN A 203 -7.06 -2.15 23.29
N LEU A 204 -7.18 -1.93 21.98
CA LEU A 204 -6.06 -2.05 21.05
C LEU A 204 -5.06 -0.89 21.18
N ILE A 205 -5.57 0.34 21.37
CA ILE A 205 -4.74 1.55 21.30
C ILE A 205 -3.64 1.62 22.38
N PRO A 206 -3.87 1.24 23.66
CA PRO A 206 -2.82 1.26 24.67
C PRO A 206 -1.71 0.27 24.34
N LEU A 207 -2.07 -0.91 23.83
CA LEU A 207 -1.09 -1.94 23.46
C LEU A 207 -0.19 -1.46 22.30
N ILE A 208 -0.80 -0.86 21.27
CA ILE A 208 -0.05 -0.31 20.13
C ILE A 208 0.81 0.89 20.55
N ASN A 209 0.28 1.78 21.38
CA ASN A 209 1.03 2.95 21.86
C ASN A 209 2.23 2.54 22.72
N GLU A 210 2.09 1.49 23.54
CA GLU A 210 3.18 0.91 24.34
C GLU A 210 4.30 0.35 23.44
N LEU A 211 3.94 -0.36 22.36
CA LEU A 211 4.90 -0.94 21.41
C LEU A 211 5.56 0.08 20.49
N GLU A 212 4.80 1.04 19.98
CA GLU A 212 5.28 2.04 19.02
C GLU A 212 5.91 3.27 19.71
N GLY A 213 5.76 3.42 21.03
CA GLY A 213 6.17 4.62 21.75
C GLY A 213 5.40 5.87 21.29
N THR A 214 4.16 5.70 20.86
CA THR A 214 3.30 6.78 20.35
C THR A 214 2.15 7.09 21.29
N ASN A 215 1.46 8.22 21.08
CA ASN A 215 0.24 8.57 21.80
C ASN A 215 -0.89 8.84 20.81
N ARG A 216 -1.30 7.81 20.06
CA ARG A 216 -2.42 7.90 19.12
C ARG A 216 -3.74 7.66 19.85
N SER A 217 -4.82 8.21 19.32
CA SER A 217 -6.18 7.94 19.80
C SER A 217 -6.80 6.74 19.08
N ALA A 218 -7.78 6.10 19.71
CA ALA A 218 -8.56 5.01 19.14
C ALA A 218 -9.21 5.41 17.79
N ASP A 219 -9.79 6.62 17.72
CA ASP A 219 -10.40 7.14 16.49
C ASP A 219 -9.38 7.36 15.36
N ALA A 220 -8.16 7.81 15.68
CA ALA A 220 -7.11 7.96 14.68
C ALA A 220 -6.69 6.61 14.09
N LEU A 221 -6.62 5.56 14.91
CA LEU A 221 -6.31 4.21 14.45
C LEU A 221 -7.44 3.65 13.58
N ARG A 222 -8.71 3.79 14.01
CA ARG A 222 -9.88 3.40 13.23
C ARG A 222 -9.91 4.08 11.86
N LYS A 223 -9.77 5.40 11.82
CA LYS A 223 -9.69 6.16 10.55
C LYS A 223 -8.55 5.69 9.66
N SER A 224 -7.41 5.35 10.25
CA SER A 224 -6.29 4.80 9.47
C SER A 224 -6.64 3.47 8.82
N VAL A 225 -7.41 2.60 9.49
CA VAL A 225 -7.89 1.34 8.90
C VAL A 225 -8.90 1.62 7.79
N ASP A 226 -9.89 2.50 8.05
CA ASP A 226 -10.91 2.88 7.06
C ASP A 226 -10.28 3.41 5.77
N ILE A 227 -9.28 4.29 5.89
CA ILE A 227 -8.52 4.82 4.74
C ILE A 227 -7.84 3.69 3.95
N LYS A 228 -7.30 2.65 4.61
CA LYS A 228 -6.67 1.54 3.91
C LYS A 228 -7.66 0.61 3.22
N LEU A 229 -8.84 0.41 3.81
CA LEU A 229 -9.92 -0.32 3.15
C LEU A 229 -10.45 0.45 1.93
N ASP A 230 -10.60 1.78 2.05
CA ASP A 230 -11.00 2.63 0.93
C ASP A 230 -9.93 2.62 -0.19
N GLU A 231 -8.64 2.69 0.16
CA GLU A 231 -7.55 2.56 -0.82
C GLU A 231 -7.61 1.21 -1.57
N ILE A 232 -7.87 0.09 -0.88
CA ILE A 232 -8.04 -1.22 -1.51
C ILE A 232 -9.25 -1.23 -2.45
N ALA A 233 -10.40 -0.72 -1.99
CA ALA A 233 -11.62 -0.64 -2.79
C ALA A 233 -11.39 0.20 -4.06
N GLU A 234 -10.76 1.37 -3.90
CA GLU A 234 -10.43 2.25 -5.02
C GLU A 234 -9.54 1.56 -6.05
N ILE A 235 -8.56 0.76 -5.62
CA ILE A 235 -7.65 0.10 -6.56
C ILE A 235 -8.32 -1.09 -7.24
N LEU A 236 -9.05 -1.93 -6.50
CA LEU A 236 -9.75 -3.11 -7.06
C LEU A 236 -10.94 -2.73 -7.96
N ASN A 237 -11.49 -1.53 -7.80
CA ASN A 237 -12.54 -1.03 -8.68
C ASN A 237 -12.04 -0.48 -10.00
N ILE A 238 -10.73 -0.29 -10.13
CA ILE A 238 -10.15 0.09 -11.40
C ILE A 238 -10.16 -1.16 -12.30
N SER A 239 -10.36 -0.95 -13.60
CA SER A 239 -10.17 -1.97 -14.64
C SER A 239 -8.81 -2.67 -14.45
N PRO A 240 -8.56 -3.91 -14.90
CA PRO A 240 -9.48 -4.84 -15.56
C PRO A 240 -10.56 -5.41 -14.64
N ILE A 241 -10.31 -5.43 -13.32
CA ILE A 241 -11.14 -6.11 -12.34
C ILE A 241 -12.55 -5.51 -12.29
N ASN A 242 -12.66 -4.18 -12.19
CA ASN A 242 -13.94 -3.48 -12.09
C ASN A 242 -14.88 -4.09 -11.03
N ALA A 243 -14.35 -4.51 -9.89
CA ALA A 243 -15.10 -5.32 -8.91
C ALA A 243 -16.28 -4.59 -8.23
N ALA A 244 -16.43 -3.28 -8.44
CA ALA A 244 -17.49 -2.45 -7.88
C ALA A 244 -17.63 -2.55 -6.34
N LEU A 245 -16.51 -2.78 -5.66
CA LEU A 245 -16.37 -2.90 -4.23
C LEU A 245 -16.53 -1.55 -3.52
N ASN A 246 -17.29 -1.53 -2.45
CA ASN A 246 -17.20 -0.51 -1.42
C ASN A 246 -16.40 -1.05 -0.22
N ARG A 247 -16.23 -0.21 0.81
CA ARG A 247 -15.51 -0.58 2.03
C ARG A 247 -16.03 -1.86 2.67
N GLU A 248 -17.35 -2.03 2.75
CA GLU A 248 -17.95 -3.22 3.38
C GLU A 248 -17.71 -4.48 2.56
N THR A 249 -17.79 -4.41 1.22
CA THR A 249 -17.45 -5.55 0.36
C THR A 249 -15.96 -5.88 0.38
N VAL A 250 -15.08 -4.90 0.59
CA VAL A 250 -13.64 -5.17 0.81
C VAL A 250 -13.40 -5.89 2.14
N LYS A 251 -14.17 -5.56 3.19
CA LYS A 251 -14.09 -6.30 4.46
C LYS A 251 -14.46 -7.77 4.26
N ILE A 252 -15.57 -8.04 3.56
CA ILE A 252 -15.98 -9.41 3.21
C ILE A 252 -14.89 -10.12 2.38
N LEU A 253 -14.31 -9.41 1.40
CA LEU A 253 -13.21 -9.95 0.59
C LEU A 253 -12.00 -10.33 1.46
N LEU A 254 -11.61 -9.47 2.40
CA LEU A 254 -10.50 -9.73 3.31
C LEU A 254 -10.81 -10.89 4.27
N GLU A 255 -12.04 -10.99 4.78
CA GLU A 255 -12.49 -12.12 5.61
C GLU A 255 -12.36 -13.45 4.86
N ASN A 256 -12.83 -13.49 3.62
CA ASN A 256 -12.70 -14.68 2.75
C ASN A 256 -11.23 -14.97 2.46
N TYR A 257 -10.45 -13.95 2.11
CA TYR A 257 -9.02 -14.08 1.84
C TYR A 257 -8.25 -14.67 3.02
N TYR A 258 -8.48 -14.21 4.25
CA TYR A 258 -7.79 -14.77 5.43
C TYR A 258 -8.32 -16.16 5.82
N SER A 259 -9.54 -16.50 5.43
CA SER A 259 -10.12 -17.84 5.65
C SER A 259 -9.55 -18.87 4.68
N GLU A 260 -9.34 -18.48 3.42
CA GLU A 260 -8.77 -19.34 2.38
C GLU A 260 -7.25 -19.43 2.44
N PHE A 261 -6.59 -18.33 2.78
CA PHE A 261 -5.13 -18.23 2.88
C PHE A 261 -4.67 -17.91 4.31
N PRO A 262 -4.99 -18.76 5.31
CA PRO A 262 -4.50 -18.55 6.68
C PRO A 262 -2.97 -18.57 6.76
N LYS A 263 -2.34 -19.20 5.74
CA LYS A 263 -0.90 -19.33 5.55
C LYS A 263 -0.25 -18.29 4.66
N SER A 264 -0.95 -17.28 4.11
CA SER A 264 -0.29 -16.20 3.36
C SER A 264 0.72 -15.40 4.18
N MET A 265 0.85 -15.73 5.48
CA MET A 265 1.89 -15.23 6.36
C MET A 265 2.82 -16.32 6.94
N GLU A 266 2.66 -17.60 6.58
CA GLU A 266 3.62 -18.67 6.87
C GLU A 266 4.61 -18.75 5.69
N ILE A 267 5.85 -18.28 5.90
CA ILE A 267 7.04 -18.37 5.03
C ILE A 267 7.34 -17.14 4.16
N VAL A 268 8.27 -16.30 4.63
CA VAL A 268 9.62 -16.17 4.03
C VAL A 268 10.60 -15.97 5.21
N ILE A 269 11.33 -17.02 5.59
CA ILE A 269 12.61 -16.89 6.31
C ILE A 269 13.71 -17.05 5.27
#